data_AF-A0A0F9Q7C6-F1
#
_entry.id   AF-A0A0F9Q7C6-F1
#
_cell.length_a   1.000
_cell.length_b   1.000
_cell.length_c   1.000
_cell.angle_alpha   90.00
_cell.angle_beta   90.00
_cell.angle_gamma   90.00
#
_symmetry.space_group_name_H-M   'P 1'
#
loop_
_entity.id
_entity.type
_entity.pdbx_description
1 polymer ?
#
loop_
_entity_poly.entity_id
_entity_poly.type
_entity_poly.pdbx_seq_one_letter_code
_entity_poly.pdbx_strand_id
1 'polypeptide(L)'
;MTKMSERLDIIEKIKKIPYRNFEILDDLIKIIKKIIEGKREIMYSDIINLIIREGYLGENYKQIIIWCNYKIRLGKYFVEI
;
A
#
# COMPACT_ATOMS: atom_id res chain seq x y z
N MET A 1 -5.61 28.74 -8.80
CA MET A 1 -5.11 27.84 -7.74
C MET A 1 -3.64 27.56 -8.01
N THR A 2 -2.76 27.79 -7.03
CA THR A 2 -1.30 27.69 -7.17
C THR A 2 -0.84 26.22 -7.08
N LYS A 3 0.19 25.85 -7.86
CA LYS A 3 0.88 24.53 -7.88
C LYS A 3 1.24 23.95 -6.49
N MET A 4 1.29 24.80 -5.46
CA MET A 4 1.58 24.41 -4.08
C MET A 4 0.40 23.72 -3.39
N SER A 5 -0.85 24.12 -3.72
CA SER A 5 -2.06 23.47 -3.20
C SER A 5 -2.21 22.03 -3.70
N GLU A 6 -1.97 21.80 -5.00
CA GLU A 6 -2.02 20.47 -5.61
C GLU A 6 -0.99 19.50 -5.01
N ARG A 7 0.21 19.99 -4.65
CA ARG A 7 1.24 19.16 -3.99
C ARG A 7 0.85 18.75 -2.58
N LEU A 8 0.20 19.63 -1.82
CA LEU A 8 -0.27 19.32 -0.46
C LEU A 8 -1.40 18.27 -0.51
N ASP A 9 -2.31 18.38 -1.47
CA ASP A 9 -3.39 17.39 -1.67
C ASP A 9 -2.86 16.01 -2.04
N ILE A 10 -1.80 15.93 -2.85
CA ILE A 10 -1.13 14.67 -3.18
C ILE A 10 -0.48 14.06 -1.93
N ILE A 11 0.18 14.86 -1.11
CA ILE A 11 0.83 14.38 0.13
C ILE A 11 -0.22 13.85 1.11
N GLU A 12 -1.33 14.57 1.32
CA GLU A 12 -2.44 14.11 2.17
C GLU A 12 -3.04 12.79 1.67
N LYS A 13 -3.18 12.63 0.35
CA LYS A 13 -3.62 11.37 -0.28
C LYS A 13 -2.62 10.23 -0.16
N ILE A 14 -1.34 10.50 0.07
CA ILE A 14 -0.29 9.48 0.25
C ILE A 14 -0.22 9.06 1.73
N LYS A 15 -0.55 9.94 2.68
CA LYS A 15 -0.54 9.63 4.11
C LYS A 15 -1.54 8.53 4.47
N LYS A 16 -2.69 8.51 3.82
CA LYS A 16 -3.76 7.54 4.03
C LYS A 16 -4.09 6.84 2.73
N ILE A 17 -4.29 5.53 2.77
CA ILE A 17 -4.81 4.84 1.60
C ILE A 17 -6.27 5.25 1.38
N PRO A 18 -6.71 5.53 0.13
CA PRO A 18 -8.11 5.86 -0.13
C PRO A 18 -9.07 4.77 0.39
N TYR A 19 -10.24 5.15 0.92
CA TYR A 19 -11.24 4.19 1.44
C TYR A 19 -11.54 3.07 0.44
N ARG A 20 -11.75 3.44 -0.83
CA ARG A 20 -11.98 2.53 -1.96
C ARG A 20 -10.86 1.50 -2.21
N ASN A 21 -9.65 1.74 -1.69
CA ASN A 21 -8.50 0.84 -1.85
C ASN A 21 -8.33 -0.08 -0.64
N PHE A 22 -9.09 0.11 0.46
CA PHE A 22 -9.01 -0.76 1.63
C PHE A 22 -9.45 -2.19 1.33
N GLU A 23 -10.51 -2.37 0.54
CA GLU A 23 -10.97 -3.72 0.15
C GLU A 23 -9.87 -4.47 -0.63
N ILE A 24 -9.26 -3.80 -1.60
CA ILE A 24 -8.13 -4.35 -2.37
C ILE A 24 -6.95 -4.67 -1.45
N LEU A 25 -6.63 -3.76 -0.52
CA LEU A 25 -5.55 -3.97 0.44
C LEU A 25 -5.83 -5.20 1.33
N ASP A 26 -7.06 -5.34 1.84
CA ASP A 26 -7.48 -6.46 2.69
C ASP A 26 -7.39 -7.81 1.94
N ASP A 27 -7.78 -7.83 0.66
CA ASP A 27 -7.64 -9.02 -0.17
C ASP A 27 -6.17 -9.40 -0.41
N LEU A 28 -5.31 -8.43 -0.69
CA LEU A 28 -3.86 -8.66 -0.80
C LEU A 28 -3.29 -9.23 0.52
N ILE A 29 -3.71 -8.67 1.65
CA ILE A 29 -3.31 -9.15 2.98
C ILE A 29 -3.74 -10.59 3.21
N LYS A 30 -4.98 -10.96 2.86
CA LYS A 30 -5.47 -12.35 2.98
C LYS A 30 -4.63 -13.31 2.16
N ILE A 31 -4.27 -12.94 0.94
CA ILE A 31 -3.40 -13.74 0.06
C ILE A 31 -2.03 -13.92 0.72
N ILE A 32 -1.42 -12.85 1.21
CA ILE A 32 -0.11 -12.92 1.86
C ILE A 32 -0.15 -13.78 3.12
N LYS A 33 -1.19 -13.61 3.97
CA LYS A 33 -1.38 -14.44 5.17
C LYS A 33 -1.42 -15.93 4.85
N LYS A 34 -2.07 -16.31 3.76
CA LYS A 34 -2.10 -17.71 3.29
C LYS A 34 -0.72 -18.18 2.82
N ILE A 35 0.03 -17.33 2.12
CA ILE A 35 1.38 -17.67 1.62
C ILE A 35 2.37 -17.86 2.78
N ILE A 36 2.34 -16.98 3.79
CA ILE A 36 3.29 -17.02 4.91
C ILE A 36 2.82 -17.89 6.08
N GLU A 37 1.57 -18.37 6.03
CA GLU A 37 0.94 -19.22 7.06
C GLU A 37 1.06 -18.65 8.48
N GLY A 38 1.04 -17.32 8.61
CA GLY A 38 1.18 -16.65 9.92
C GLY A 38 2.55 -16.80 10.59
N LYS A 39 3.57 -17.33 9.90
CA LYS A 39 4.92 -17.52 10.47
C LYS A 39 5.63 -16.22 10.84
N ARG A 40 5.20 -15.10 10.28
CA ARG A 40 5.70 -13.75 10.56
C ARG A 40 4.63 -12.70 10.29
N GLU A 41 4.88 -11.50 10.79
CA GLU A 41 4.09 -10.33 10.45
C GLU A 41 4.22 -9.97 8.97
N ILE A 42 3.17 -9.35 8.44
CA ILE A 42 3.12 -8.90 7.05
C ILE A 42 3.87 -7.58 6.94
N MET A 43 4.75 -7.50 5.96
CA MET A 43 5.51 -6.30 5.67
C MET A 43 4.90 -5.56 4.47
N TYR A 44 5.09 -4.24 4.43
CA TYR A 44 4.70 -3.44 3.25
C TYR A 44 5.38 -3.93 1.97
N SER A 45 6.61 -4.47 2.08
CA SER A 45 7.32 -5.09 0.97
C SER A 45 6.62 -6.34 0.43
N ASP A 46 5.90 -7.09 1.25
CA ASP A 46 5.17 -8.29 0.78
C ASP A 46 4.02 -7.89 -0.15
N ILE A 47 3.33 -6.80 0.19
CA ILE A 47 2.26 -6.23 -0.64
C ILE A 47 2.83 -5.78 -1.99
N ILE A 48 3.92 -5.01 -1.97
CA ILE A 48 4.59 -4.55 -3.20
C ILE A 48 5.01 -5.75 -4.05
N ASN A 49 5.66 -6.74 -3.43
CA ASN A 49 6.15 -7.93 -4.12
C ASN A 49 5.01 -8.77 -4.69
N LEU A 50 3.90 -8.91 -3.97
CA LEU A 50 2.72 -9.61 -4.48
C LEU A 50 2.15 -8.89 -5.71
N ILE A 51 1.93 -7.58 -5.62
CA ILE A 51 1.37 -6.79 -6.73
C ILE A 51 2.25 -6.91 -7.98
N ILE A 52 3.57 -6.82 -7.83
CA ILE A 52 4.52 -6.93 -8.94
C ILE A 52 4.55 -8.35 -9.51
N ARG A 53 4.63 -9.38 -8.64
CA ARG A 53 4.75 -10.78 -9.05
C ARG A 53 3.53 -11.28 -9.80
N GLU A 54 2.33 -10.92 -9.34
CA GLU A 54 1.07 -11.32 -9.98
C GLU A 54 0.68 -10.41 -11.15
N GLY A 55 1.47 -9.35 -11.42
CA GLY A 55 1.22 -8.42 -12.52
C GLY A 55 -0.07 -7.62 -12.36
N TYR A 56 -0.47 -7.28 -11.13
CA TYR A 56 -1.68 -6.50 -10.90
C TYR A 56 -1.52 -5.06 -11.41
N LEU A 57 -2.36 -4.69 -12.37
CA LEU A 57 -2.36 -3.39 -13.03
C LEU A 57 -3.55 -2.54 -12.59
N GLY A 58 -3.36 -1.22 -12.58
CA GLY A 58 -4.42 -0.26 -12.32
C GLY A 58 -4.03 0.81 -11.30
N GLU A 59 -4.76 1.92 -11.33
CA GLU A 59 -4.46 3.09 -10.49
C GLU A 59 -4.57 2.78 -8.98
N ASN A 60 -5.47 1.87 -8.59
CA ASN A 60 -5.61 1.48 -7.19
C ASN A 60 -4.36 0.74 -6.67
N TYR A 61 -3.82 -0.22 -7.44
CA TYR A 61 -2.59 -0.94 -7.09
C TYR A 61 -1.38 0.00 -7.07
N LYS A 62 -1.32 0.95 -8.02
CA LYS A 62 -0.27 1.99 -8.03
C LYS A 62 -0.34 2.85 -6.76
N GLN A 63 -1.53 3.26 -6.33
CA GLN A 63 -1.74 4.00 -5.09
C GLN A 63 -1.35 3.19 -3.86
N ILE A 64 -1.67 1.89 -3.82
CA ILE A 64 -1.24 0.97 -2.76
C ILE A 64 0.29 0.88 -2.70
N ILE A 65 0.98 0.72 -3.84
CA ILE A 65 2.45 0.69 -3.89
C ILE A 65 3.05 1.99 -3.37
N ILE A 66 2.51 3.15 -3.80
CA ILE A 66 2.99 4.46 -3.35
C ILE A 66 2.81 4.60 -1.84
N TRP A 67 1.65 4.20 -1.30
CA TRP A 67 1.38 4.23 0.13
C TRP A 67 2.32 3.30 0.92
N CYS A 68 2.54 2.07 0.45
CA CYS A 68 3.49 1.14 1.07
C CYS A 68 4.90 1.72 1.11
N ASN A 69 5.38 2.29 0.00
CA ASN A 69 6.69 2.94 -0.06
C ASN A 69 6.78 4.15 0.88
N TYR A 70 5.70 4.94 1.00
CA TYR A 70 5.64 6.04 1.94
C TYR A 70 5.80 5.55 3.39
N LYS A 71 5.11 4.48 3.78
CA LYS A 71 5.23 3.88 5.12
C LYS A 71 6.66 3.37 5.39
N ILE A 72 7.27 2.68 4.43
CA ILE A 72 8.66 2.22 4.53
C ILE A 72 9.62 3.40 4.73
N ARG A 73 9.43 4.51 3.99
CA ARG A 73 10.26 5.73 4.16
C ARG A 73 10.12 6.40 5.52
N LEU A 74 9.01 6.16 6.23
CA LEU A 74 8.82 6.60 7.62
C LEU A 74 9.42 5.62 8.65
N GLY A 75 10.09 4.55 8.22
CA GLY A 75 10.61 3.50 9.10
C GLY A 75 9.54 2.52 9.59
N LYS A 76 8.34 2.53 8.99
CA LYS A 76 7.29 1.54 9.28
C LYS A 76 7.42 0.39 8.29
N TYR A 77 7.75 -0.80 8.79
CA TYR A 77 7.98 -1.98 7.95
C TYR A 77 6.79 -2.94 7.94
N PHE A 78 6.07 -3.03 9.06
CA PHE A 78 4.93 -3.92 9.23
C PHE A 78 3.61 -3.21 8.92
N VAL A 79 2.67 -3.95 8.35
CA VAL A 79 1.37 -3.40 7.97
C VAL A 79 0.52 -3.17 9.21
N GLU A 80 0.35 -1.90 9.59
CA GLU A 80 -0.59 -1.45 10.61
C GLU A 80 -2.01 -1.41 10.00
N ILE A 81 -2.89 -2.34 10.40
CA ILE A 81 -4.32 -2.41 10.01
C ILE A 81 -5.17 -2.23 11.26
#